data_AF-A0A5N4DIV0-F1
#
_entry.id   AF-A0A5N4DIV0-F1
#
_cell.length_a   1.000
_cell.length_b   1.000
_cell.length_c   1.000
_cell.angle_alpha   90.00
_cell.angle_beta   90.00
_cell.angle_gamma   90.00
#
_symmetry.space_group_name_H-M   'P 1'
#
loop_
_entity.id
_entity.type
_entity.pdbx_description
1 polymer ?
#
loop_
_entity_poly.entity_id
_entity_poly.type
_entity_poly.pdbx_seq_one_letter_code
_entity_poly.pdbx_strand_id
1 'polypeptide(L)'
;MDGWTLPGKGFEDRVSLSVALASMAVKPSSCPDISVGWSPFSSRGFPPDFTMSVSDGPADTPHKKARTSPYPGSTVERTAVPDEKAADPILTRWKNDGKGNKVIHPVSGRNILQFVAIKRKDCGEWAIPGGMVDPGEKISSTLKREFGEEAMNSLQKSRTEAQELEKQLHKLFSQEHFVVYKGYVDDPRNTDDAWMETEVVNYHEETGEVMAHLPLEAGDDAKKVRWVDINDKIKLYASHSQFIQLVAEKRGAHWREDVSPDCHG
;
A
#
# COMPACT_ATOMS: atom_id res chain seq x y z
N MET A 1 31.71 51.03 -2.60
CA MET A 1 30.42 51.10 -1.89
C MET A 1 29.38 51.18 -2.98
N ASP A 2 28.55 50.15 -3.11
CA ASP A 2 27.16 50.21 -3.56
C ASP A 2 26.62 48.77 -3.55
N GLY A 3 25.56 48.58 -2.77
CA GLY A 3 25.04 47.27 -2.37
C GLY A 3 23.96 46.74 -3.30
N TRP A 4 23.83 45.42 -3.30
CA TRP A 4 22.69 44.70 -3.86
C TRP A 4 22.04 43.88 -2.74
N THR A 5 20.86 44.33 -2.31
CA THR A 5 19.91 43.60 -1.46
C THR A 5 19.15 42.57 -2.28
N LEU A 6 19.13 41.31 -1.84
CA LEU A 6 18.23 40.26 -2.34
C LEU A 6 16.92 40.26 -1.53
N PRO A 7 15.75 39.99 -2.14
CA PRO A 7 14.48 39.95 -1.44
C PRO A 7 14.32 38.63 -0.67
N GLY A 8 13.83 38.74 0.56
CA GLY A 8 13.49 37.61 1.42
C GLY A 8 12.35 36.79 0.84
N LYS A 9 12.53 35.47 0.79
CA LYS A 9 11.43 34.52 0.63
C LYS A 9 10.80 34.30 2.01
N GLY A 10 9.52 34.64 2.11
CA GLY A 10 8.69 34.31 3.25
C GLY A 10 8.69 32.81 3.51
N PHE A 11 8.86 32.46 4.77
CA PHE A 11 8.72 31.11 5.28
C PHE A 11 7.20 30.91 5.51
N GLU A 12 6.53 30.20 4.60
CA GLU A 12 5.20 29.67 4.91
C GLU A 12 5.42 28.37 5.70
N ASP A 13 5.17 28.45 7.01
CA ASP A 13 5.05 27.27 7.87
C ASP A 13 3.87 26.41 7.38
N ARG A 14 4.17 25.41 6.56
CA ARG A 14 3.22 24.34 6.23
C ARG A 14 3.19 23.36 7.39
N VAL A 15 2.19 23.53 8.25
CA VAL A 15 1.79 22.50 9.23
C VAL A 15 1.24 21.32 8.44
N SER A 16 1.98 20.21 8.42
CA SER A 16 1.51 18.93 7.86
C SER A 16 0.52 18.31 8.83
N LEU A 17 -0.69 18.04 8.38
CA LEU A 17 -1.72 17.33 9.14
C LEU A 17 -1.64 15.83 8.78
N SER A 18 -0.75 15.10 9.47
CA SER A 18 -0.84 13.64 9.51
C SER A 18 -2.04 13.27 10.37
N VAL A 19 -3.19 13.00 9.72
CA VAL A 19 -4.40 12.59 10.42
C VAL A 19 -4.34 11.07 10.64
N ALA A 20 -3.77 10.66 11.78
CA ALA A 20 -4.01 9.33 12.31
C ALA A 20 -5.43 9.28 12.89
N LEU A 21 -6.40 8.90 12.07
CA LEU A 21 -7.78 8.71 12.51
C LEU A 21 -7.90 7.41 13.32
N ALA A 22 -7.95 7.54 14.64
CA ALA A 22 -8.36 6.48 15.53
C ALA A 22 -9.85 6.15 15.30
N SER A 23 -10.13 5.00 14.68
CA SER A 23 -11.51 4.53 14.53
C SER A 23 -12.01 3.90 15.83
N MET A 24 -12.99 4.53 16.48
CA MET A 24 -13.85 3.85 17.45
C MET A 24 -14.95 3.11 16.68
N ALA A 25 -14.72 1.84 16.37
CA ALA A 25 -15.73 1.00 15.76
C ALA A 25 -16.83 0.65 16.78
N VAL A 26 -18.03 1.18 16.59
CA VAL A 26 -19.24 0.57 17.18
C VAL A 26 -19.61 -0.60 16.28
N LYS A 27 -19.37 -1.83 16.74
CA LYS A 27 -19.77 -3.06 16.03
C LYS A 27 -21.29 -3.11 15.90
N PRO A 28 -21.87 -3.20 14.68
CA PRO A 28 -23.23 -3.68 14.53
C PRO A 28 -23.26 -5.16 14.92
N SER A 29 -24.23 -5.54 15.75
CA SER A 29 -24.48 -6.95 16.06
C SER A 29 -24.99 -7.65 14.79
N SER A 30 -24.20 -8.60 14.30
CA SER A 30 -24.52 -9.60 13.27
C SER A 30 -25.00 -9.06 11.91
N CYS A 31 -24.09 -9.02 10.93
CA CYS A 31 -24.44 -9.12 9.52
C CYS A 31 -24.13 -10.57 9.06
N PRO A 32 -25.06 -11.29 8.41
CA PRO A 32 -24.73 -12.58 7.80
C PRO A 32 -23.81 -12.37 6.60
N ASP A 33 -22.89 -13.31 6.37
CA ASP A 33 -22.09 -13.39 5.13
C ASP A 33 -23.04 -13.59 3.94
N ILE A 34 -23.37 -12.51 3.24
CA ILE A 34 -24.04 -12.58 1.95
C ILE A 34 -22.96 -12.66 0.89
N SER A 35 -22.81 -13.83 0.29
CA SER A 35 -22.01 -14.02 -0.92
C SER A 35 -22.60 -13.19 -2.06
N VAL A 36 -22.00 -12.04 -2.38
CA VAL A 36 -22.32 -11.25 -3.56
C VAL A 36 -21.68 -11.88 -4.80
N GLY A 37 -22.23 -13.02 -5.21
CA GLY A 37 -22.02 -13.57 -6.54
C GLY A 37 -23.02 -12.92 -7.49
N TRP A 38 -22.54 -12.08 -8.40
CA TRP A 38 -23.34 -11.67 -9.55
C TRP A 38 -23.64 -12.91 -10.40
N SER A 39 -24.80 -13.50 -10.19
CA SER A 39 -25.33 -14.54 -11.07
C SER A 39 -26.08 -13.86 -12.21
N PRO A 40 -25.65 -14.00 -13.48
CA PRO A 40 -26.51 -13.62 -14.59
C PRO A 40 -27.61 -14.69 -14.66
N PHE A 41 -28.86 -14.26 -14.80
CA PHE A 41 -30.08 -15.08 -14.83
C PHE A 41 -30.67 -15.48 -13.47
N SER A 42 -31.43 -14.57 -12.88
CA SER A 42 -32.72 -14.94 -12.27
C SER A 42 -33.79 -14.04 -12.86
N SER A 43 -34.64 -14.64 -13.69
CA SER A 43 -35.79 -14.02 -14.32
C SER A 43 -36.90 -13.84 -13.30
N ARG A 44 -36.94 -12.67 -12.64
CA ARG A 44 -38.16 -12.13 -12.03
C ARG A 44 -38.09 -10.61 -11.91
N GLY A 45 -38.52 -9.95 -13.00
CA GLY A 45 -39.20 -8.65 -13.01
C GLY A 45 -38.43 -7.41 -12.57
N PHE A 46 -37.60 -6.86 -13.44
CA PHE A 46 -37.39 -5.40 -13.47
C PHE A 46 -38.53 -4.77 -14.29
N PRO A 47 -39.08 -3.59 -13.90
CA PRO A 47 -40.01 -2.84 -14.74
C PRO A 47 -39.32 -2.40 -16.06
N PRO A 48 -40.08 -2.18 -17.14
CA PRO A 48 -39.60 -2.36 -18.52
C PRO A 48 -38.84 -1.17 -19.14
N ASP A 49 -38.15 -0.33 -18.36
CA ASP A 49 -37.46 0.86 -18.91
C ASP A 49 -36.05 1.05 -18.32
N PHE A 50 -35.21 0.00 -18.34
CA PHE A 50 -33.76 0.18 -18.13
C PHE A 50 -32.99 -0.44 -19.29
N THR A 51 -32.73 0.36 -20.31
CA THR A 51 -31.80 0.01 -21.39
C THR A 51 -30.39 0.05 -20.81
N MET A 52 -29.84 -1.11 -20.43
CA MET A 52 -28.40 -1.21 -20.16
C MET A 52 -27.65 -0.88 -21.45
N SER A 53 -27.02 0.28 -21.50
CA SER A 53 -26.23 0.70 -22.65
C SER A 53 -25.05 -0.26 -22.84
N VAL A 54 -25.14 -1.12 -23.85
CA VAL A 54 -24.00 -1.85 -24.40
C VAL A 54 -23.08 -0.80 -25.01
N SER A 55 -21.90 -0.58 -24.41
CA SER A 55 -20.92 0.37 -24.95
C SER A 55 -19.96 -0.35 -25.89
N ASP A 56 -20.11 -0.13 -27.20
CA ASP A 56 -19.13 -0.48 -28.22
C ASP A 56 -17.97 0.54 -28.22
N GLY A 57 -17.12 0.47 -27.18
CA GLY A 57 -15.93 1.29 -27.02
C GLY A 57 -14.79 0.52 -26.36
N PRO A 58 -13.53 0.99 -26.45
CA PRO A 58 -12.39 0.31 -25.84
C PRO A 58 -12.66 0.09 -24.35
N ALA A 59 -12.19 -1.03 -23.81
CA ALA A 59 -12.52 -1.52 -22.47
C ALA A 59 -12.12 -0.53 -21.35
N ASP A 60 -12.93 0.48 -21.12
CA ASP A 60 -12.84 1.33 -19.94
C ASP A 60 -13.23 0.50 -18.73
N THR A 61 -12.35 0.51 -17.74
CA THR A 61 -12.49 -0.28 -16.53
C THR A 61 -13.79 0.08 -15.80
N PRO A 62 -14.56 -0.91 -15.30
CA PRO A 62 -15.90 -0.70 -14.74
C PRO A 62 -15.98 0.40 -13.66
N HIS A 63 -14.91 0.57 -12.88
CA HIS A 63 -14.80 1.57 -11.83
C HIS A 63 -14.82 3.02 -12.35
N LYS A 64 -14.34 3.29 -13.58
CA LYS A 64 -14.43 4.65 -14.17
C LYS A 64 -15.85 5.01 -14.59
N LYS A 65 -16.63 4.04 -15.07
CA LYS A 65 -18.04 4.25 -15.48
C LYS A 65 -18.95 4.51 -14.28
N ALA A 66 -18.64 3.94 -13.12
CA ALA A 66 -19.34 4.25 -11.86
C ALA A 66 -19.09 5.67 -11.35
N ARG A 67 -18.12 6.42 -11.92
CA ARG A 67 -17.68 7.75 -11.45
C ARG A 67 -18.23 8.91 -12.27
N THR A 68 -18.93 8.66 -13.38
CA THR A 68 -19.49 9.74 -14.20
C THR A 68 -20.77 10.27 -13.56
N SER A 69 -20.88 11.59 -13.38
CA SER A 69 -22.15 12.26 -13.06
C SER A 69 -22.70 12.95 -14.31
N PRO A 70 -23.97 12.70 -14.68
CA PRO A 70 -24.86 11.68 -14.10
C PRO A 70 -24.39 10.25 -14.44
N TYR A 71 -24.84 9.24 -13.66
CA TYR A 71 -24.53 7.85 -14.00
C TYR A 71 -25.05 7.54 -15.41
N PRO A 72 -24.32 6.79 -16.27
CA PRO A 72 -24.71 6.59 -17.65
C PRO A 72 -26.10 5.96 -17.74
N GLY A 73 -27.06 6.68 -18.36
CA GLY A 73 -28.46 6.26 -18.44
C GLY A 73 -29.34 6.66 -17.24
N SER A 74 -28.86 7.53 -16.34
CA SER A 74 -29.64 8.07 -15.21
C SER A 74 -29.67 9.60 -15.20
N THR A 75 -30.55 10.17 -14.37
CA THR A 75 -30.60 11.60 -14.03
C THR A 75 -30.10 11.89 -12.61
N VAL A 76 -29.54 10.89 -11.93
CA VAL A 76 -29.05 11.03 -10.56
C VAL A 76 -27.68 11.70 -10.59
N GLU A 77 -27.64 12.95 -10.13
CA GLU A 77 -26.39 13.66 -9.87
C GLU A 77 -25.72 13.08 -8.62
N ARG A 78 -24.44 12.72 -8.73
CA ARG A 78 -23.65 12.20 -7.60
C ARG A 78 -22.72 13.27 -7.07
N THR A 79 -22.49 13.26 -5.76
CA THR A 79 -21.44 14.08 -5.16
C THR A 79 -20.09 13.62 -5.70
N ALA A 80 -19.18 14.57 -5.98
CA ALA A 80 -17.85 14.24 -6.48
C ALA A 80 -17.14 13.30 -5.49
N VAL A 81 -16.71 12.15 -5.99
CA VAL A 81 -15.97 11.15 -5.23
C VAL A 81 -14.50 11.59 -5.17
N PRO A 82 -13.94 11.91 -4.00
CA PRO A 82 -12.52 12.17 -3.90
C PRO A 82 -11.73 10.92 -4.32
N ASP A 83 -10.70 11.12 -5.13
CA ASP A 83 -9.71 10.07 -5.41
C ASP A 83 -8.84 9.88 -4.17
N GLU A 84 -9.35 9.15 -3.18
CA GLU A 84 -8.55 8.68 -2.05
C GLU A 84 -7.65 7.55 -2.54
N LYS A 85 -6.47 7.93 -3.01
CA LYS A 85 -5.42 7.02 -3.42
C LYS A 85 -4.37 6.89 -2.33
N ALA A 86 -4.03 5.67 -2.00
CA ALA A 86 -2.90 5.32 -1.15
C ALA A 86 -1.70 4.83 -2.00
N ALA A 87 -0.52 4.81 -1.38
CA ALA A 87 0.66 4.21 -1.96
C ALA A 87 1.40 3.35 -0.93
N ASP A 88 1.70 2.12 -1.31
CA ASP A 88 2.26 1.10 -0.42
C ASP A 88 3.65 0.65 -0.90
N PRO A 89 4.74 1.17 -0.31
CA PRO A 89 6.10 0.78 -0.65
C PRO A 89 6.48 -0.53 0.07
N ILE A 90 6.60 -1.62 -0.70
CA ILE A 90 7.10 -2.90 -0.17
C ILE A 90 8.61 -2.96 -0.37
N LEU A 91 9.36 -2.69 0.69
CA LEU A 91 10.80 -2.79 0.69
C LEU A 91 11.27 -4.20 1.06
N THR A 92 11.98 -4.90 0.17
CA THR A 92 12.42 -6.29 0.41
C THR A 92 13.92 -6.52 0.29
N ARG A 93 14.42 -7.49 1.07
CA ARG A 93 15.78 -8.03 0.97
C ARG A 93 15.78 -9.54 1.19
N TRP A 94 16.82 -10.23 0.74
CA TRP A 94 17.04 -11.62 1.13
C TRP A 94 17.45 -11.73 2.61
N LYS A 95 16.90 -12.71 3.33
CA LYS A 95 17.38 -13.04 4.68
C LYS A 95 18.80 -13.58 4.59
N ASN A 96 19.71 -13.07 5.41
CA ASN A 96 21.09 -13.56 5.48
C ASN A 96 21.38 -14.31 6.78
N ASP A 97 22.38 -15.18 6.75
CA ASP A 97 22.86 -15.97 7.89
C ASP A 97 23.87 -15.23 8.80
N GLY A 98 23.98 -13.90 8.64
CA GLY A 98 25.01 -13.08 9.29
C GLY A 98 26.42 -13.21 8.69
N LYS A 99 26.67 -14.19 7.80
CA LYS A 99 27.91 -14.34 7.02
C LYS A 99 27.76 -13.86 5.58
N GLY A 100 26.59 -13.34 5.23
CA GLY A 100 26.27 -12.82 3.91
C GLY A 100 25.61 -13.84 2.96
N ASN A 101 25.39 -15.08 3.40
CA ASN A 101 24.72 -16.07 2.55
C ASN A 101 23.20 -16.00 2.71
N LYS A 102 22.48 -16.21 1.61
CA LYS A 102 21.01 -16.28 1.62
C LYS A 102 20.55 -17.51 2.41
N VAL A 103 19.56 -17.31 3.28
CA VAL A 103 18.95 -18.42 4.04
C VAL A 103 17.91 -19.12 3.17
N ILE A 104 18.11 -20.42 2.94
CA ILE A 104 17.17 -21.28 2.22
C ILE A 104 16.20 -21.92 3.21
N HIS A 105 14.90 -21.85 2.93
CA HIS A 105 13.89 -22.53 3.73
C HIS A 105 13.97 -24.06 3.47
N PRO A 106 14.06 -24.89 4.52
CA PRO A 106 14.31 -26.33 4.36
C PRO A 106 13.18 -27.07 3.63
N VAL A 107 11.94 -26.60 3.77
CA VAL A 107 10.76 -27.27 3.18
C VAL A 107 10.61 -26.95 1.69
N SER A 108 10.75 -25.69 1.30
CA SER A 108 10.49 -25.27 -0.09
C SER A 108 11.74 -25.26 -0.96
N GLY A 109 12.93 -25.37 -0.37
CA GLY A 109 14.21 -25.21 -1.08
C GLY A 109 14.43 -23.82 -1.69
N ARG A 110 13.63 -22.82 -1.27
CA ARG A 110 13.68 -21.44 -1.78
C ARG A 110 14.26 -20.51 -0.73
N ASN A 111 14.87 -19.41 -1.17
CA ASN A 111 15.39 -18.38 -0.27
C ASN A 111 14.25 -17.69 0.51
N ILE A 112 14.51 -17.39 1.78
CA ILE A 112 13.61 -16.60 2.63
C ILE A 112 13.79 -15.12 2.28
N LEU A 113 12.69 -14.45 1.94
CA LEU A 113 12.63 -13.01 1.69
C LEU A 113 12.18 -12.30 2.96
N GLN A 114 12.66 -11.10 3.22
CA GLN A 114 12.19 -10.23 4.29
C GLN A 114 11.61 -8.95 3.71
N PHE A 115 10.67 -8.34 4.41
CA PHE A 115 10.20 -6.99 4.12
C PHE A 115 10.18 -6.10 5.37
N VAL A 116 10.18 -4.79 5.18
CA VAL A 116 9.99 -3.84 6.28
C VAL A 116 8.50 -3.72 6.59
N ALA A 117 8.13 -3.96 7.84
CA ALA A 117 6.78 -3.79 8.34
C ALA A 117 6.78 -2.84 9.54
N ILE A 118 5.70 -2.08 9.66
CA ILE A 118 5.40 -1.26 10.84
C ILE A 118 4.26 -1.88 11.64
N LYS A 119 4.24 -1.65 12.94
CA LYS A 119 3.11 -2.00 13.82
C LYS A 119 2.32 -0.73 14.10
N ARG A 120 1.12 -0.62 13.53
CA ARG A 120 0.31 0.61 13.63
C ARG A 120 -0.06 0.95 15.07
N LYS A 121 -0.14 2.25 15.40
CA LYS A 121 -0.51 2.72 16.76
C LYS A 121 -1.97 2.44 17.12
N ASP A 122 -2.87 2.60 16.17
CA ASP A 122 -4.33 2.51 16.32
C ASP A 122 -4.83 1.08 16.60
N CYS A 123 -4.56 0.13 15.71
CA CYS A 123 -5.06 -1.25 15.78
C CYS A 123 -4.03 -2.24 16.35
N GLY A 124 -2.75 -1.88 16.36
CA GLY A 124 -1.68 -2.78 16.81
C GLY A 124 -1.40 -3.93 15.85
N GLU A 125 -1.84 -3.84 14.60
CA GLU A 125 -1.54 -4.81 13.55
C GLU A 125 -0.25 -4.46 12.80
N TRP A 126 0.41 -5.47 12.22
CA TRP A 126 1.55 -5.25 11.35
C TRP A 126 1.07 -4.89 9.94
N ALA A 127 1.70 -3.91 9.31
CA ALA A 127 1.29 -3.37 8.02
C ALA A 127 2.51 -2.99 7.16
N ILE A 128 2.28 -2.83 5.86
CA ILE A 128 3.20 -2.16 4.95
C ILE A 128 3.22 -0.66 5.35
N PRO A 129 4.39 0.00 5.38
CA PRO A 129 4.50 1.41 5.75
C PRO A 129 4.06 2.32 4.59
N GLY A 130 2.75 2.43 4.40
CA GLY A 130 2.12 3.16 3.30
C GLY A 130 1.05 4.11 3.82
N GLY A 131 0.64 5.05 2.98
CA GLY A 131 -0.29 6.10 3.36
C GLY A 131 -0.89 6.82 2.16
N MET A 132 -1.58 7.93 2.46
CA MET A 132 -2.39 8.65 1.48
C MET A 132 -1.50 9.50 0.56
N VAL A 133 -1.92 9.60 -0.71
CA VAL A 133 -1.30 10.49 -1.68
C VAL A 133 -1.84 11.89 -1.45
N ASP A 134 -0.94 12.84 -1.21
CA ASP A 134 -1.35 14.24 -0.99
C ASP A 134 -1.90 14.88 -2.28
N PRO A 135 -2.77 15.90 -2.19
CA PRO A 135 -3.28 16.61 -3.36
C PRO A 135 -2.16 17.16 -4.25
N GLY A 136 -2.11 16.69 -5.50
CA GLY A 136 -1.08 17.08 -6.48
C GLY A 136 0.28 16.38 -6.30
N GLU A 137 0.42 15.49 -5.33
CA GLU A 137 1.61 14.68 -5.12
C GLU A 137 1.71 13.55 -6.15
N LYS A 138 2.93 13.23 -6.58
CA LYS A 138 3.19 12.05 -7.42
C LYS A 138 3.28 10.81 -6.53
N ILE A 139 2.73 9.68 -7.01
CA ILE A 139 2.85 8.38 -6.32
C ILE A 139 4.28 8.03 -5.93
N SER A 140 5.25 8.27 -6.81
CA SER A 140 6.66 8.03 -6.52
C SER A 140 7.20 8.85 -5.35
N SER A 141 6.65 10.05 -5.13
CA SER A 141 6.98 10.91 -3.99
C SER A 141 6.32 10.37 -2.72
N THR A 142 5.03 10.02 -2.80
CA THR A 142 4.28 9.41 -1.70
C THR A 142 4.97 8.14 -1.18
N LEU A 143 5.31 7.20 -2.07
CA LEU A 143 6.00 5.95 -1.71
C LEU A 143 7.30 6.20 -0.93
N LYS A 144 8.05 7.25 -1.30
CA LYS A 144 9.30 7.62 -0.61
C LYS A 144 9.04 8.32 0.72
N ARG A 145 8.07 9.25 0.72
CA ARG A 145 7.68 10.04 1.90
C ARG A 145 7.15 9.12 2.99
N GLU A 146 6.11 8.34 2.70
CA GLU A 146 5.46 7.40 3.63
C GLU A 146 6.49 6.44 4.24
N PHE A 147 7.35 5.83 3.42
CA PHE A 147 8.39 4.95 3.95
C PHE A 147 9.37 5.69 4.88
N GLY A 148 9.82 6.89 4.49
CA GLY A 148 10.75 7.69 5.29
C GLY A 148 10.15 8.13 6.62
N GLU A 149 8.89 8.56 6.62
CA GLU A 149 8.18 9.04 7.80
C GLU A 149 7.85 7.88 8.74
N GLU A 150 7.23 6.82 8.23
CA GLU A 150 6.71 5.73 9.08
C GLU A 150 7.77 4.72 9.52
N ALA A 151 8.73 4.39 8.64
CA ALA A 151 9.71 3.34 8.89
C ALA A 151 11.11 3.86 9.26
N MET A 152 11.39 5.16 9.09
CA MET A 152 12.70 5.77 9.37
C MET A 152 12.62 7.04 10.24
N ASN A 153 11.43 7.38 10.73
CA ASN A 153 11.16 8.55 11.57
C ASN A 153 11.77 9.86 11.04
N SER A 154 11.69 10.07 9.71
CA SER A 154 12.36 11.18 9.02
C SER A 154 11.98 12.56 9.57
N LEU A 155 10.74 12.72 10.06
CA LEU A 155 10.22 13.98 10.59
C LEU A 155 10.92 14.44 11.87
N GLN A 156 11.46 13.50 12.65
CA GLN A 156 12.15 13.80 13.91
C GLN A 156 13.67 13.88 13.74
N LYS A 157 14.20 13.77 12.51
CA LYS A 157 15.63 13.82 12.22
C LYS A 157 16.14 15.26 12.12
N SER A 158 17.41 15.46 12.51
CA SER A 158 18.09 16.73 12.24
C SER A 158 18.20 16.97 10.73
N ARG A 159 18.37 18.23 10.32
CA ARG A 159 18.51 18.59 8.91
C ARG A 159 19.59 17.80 8.18
N THR A 160 20.72 17.53 8.83
CA THR A 160 21.84 16.77 8.26
C THR A 160 21.50 15.29 8.10
N GLU A 161 20.82 14.70 9.08
CA GLU A 161 20.38 13.30 9.01
C GLU A 161 19.29 13.12 7.97
N ALA A 162 18.33 14.06 7.89
CA ALA A 162 17.28 14.05 6.87
C ALA A 162 17.85 14.12 5.45
N GLN A 163 18.89 14.92 5.22
CA GLN A 163 19.57 14.99 3.92
C GLN A 163 20.28 13.69 3.55
N GLU A 164 20.92 13.02 4.51
CA GLU A 164 21.58 11.75 4.26
C GLU A 164 20.55 10.63 4.02
N LEU A 165 19.48 10.63 4.81
CA LEU A 165 18.33 9.75 4.64
C LEU A 165 17.70 9.91 3.25
N GLU A 166 17.50 11.15 2.81
CA GLU A 166 16.95 11.45 1.48
C GLU A 166 17.82 10.87 0.36
N LYS A 167 19.16 10.95 0.47
CA LYS A 167 20.07 10.32 -0.50
C LYS A 167 19.96 8.81 -0.49
N GLN A 168 19.89 8.18 0.68
CA GLN A 168 19.73 6.73 0.80
C GLN A 168 18.40 6.27 0.19
N LEU A 169 17.30 6.95 0.52
CA LEU A 169 15.99 6.71 -0.06
C LEU A 169 15.97 6.98 -1.56
N HIS A 170 16.65 8.01 -2.05
CA HIS A 170 16.78 8.23 -3.48
C HIS A 170 17.51 7.06 -4.15
N LYS A 171 18.65 6.62 -3.63
CA LYS A 171 19.38 5.49 -4.18
C LYS A 171 18.50 4.24 -4.25
N LEU A 172 17.76 3.98 -3.18
CA LEU A 172 16.90 2.82 -3.03
C LEU A 172 15.68 2.84 -3.97
N PHE A 173 14.97 3.97 -4.04
CA PHE A 173 13.76 4.11 -4.85
C PHE A 173 14.05 4.38 -6.34
N SER A 174 15.32 4.63 -6.69
CA SER A 174 15.77 4.68 -8.09
C SER A 174 16.19 3.33 -8.65
N GLN A 175 16.21 2.26 -7.84
CA GLN A 175 16.49 0.91 -8.32
C GLN A 175 15.35 0.38 -9.19
N GLU A 176 15.63 -0.71 -9.90
CA GLU A 176 14.58 -1.43 -10.62
C GLU A 176 13.51 -1.92 -9.64
N HIS A 177 12.28 -1.55 -9.93
CA HIS A 177 11.11 -1.82 -9.12
C HIS A 177 9.98 -2.32 -10.01
N PHE A 178 8.96 -2.92 -9.41
CA PHE A 178 7.77 -3.28 -10.15
C PHE A 178 6.51 -2.97 -9.34
N VAL A 179 5.45 -2.62 -10.06
CA VAL A 179 4.10 -2.50 -9.49
C VAL A 179 3.59 -3.90 -9.19
N VAL A 180 3.31 -4.16 -7.92
CA VAL A 180 2.75 -5.41 -7.40
C VAL A 180 1.25 -5.43 -7.67
N TYR A 181 0.59 -4.32 -7.37
CA TYR A 181 -0.84 -4.17 -7.46
C TYR A 181 -1.21 -2.70 -7.70
N LYS A 182 -2.29 -2.46 -8.44
CA LYS A 182 -2.86 -1.13 -8.63
C LYS A 182 -4.37 -1.24 -8.81
N GLY A 183 -5.13 -0.61 -7.91
CA GLY A 183 -6.58 -0.58 -8.00
C GLY A 183 -7.27 -0.61 -6.64
N TYR A 184 -8.51 -1.09 -6.66
CA TYR A 184 -9.44 -1.14 -5.53
C TYR A 184 -8.94 -1.96 -4.33
N VAL A 185 -9.15 -1.44 -3.13
CA VAL A 185 -8.90 -2.16 -1.87
C VAL A 185 -10.22 -2.36 -1.15
N ASP A 186 -10.50 -3.60 -0.75
CA ASP A 186 -11.59 -3.91 0.18
C ASP A 186 -11.22 -3.39 1.57
N ASP A 187 -11.74 -2.22 1.92
CA ASP A 187 -11.43 -1.48 3.14
C ASP A 187 -12.73 -1.12 3.86
N PRO A 188 -12.79 -1.25 5.20
CA PRO A 188 -14.00 -0.94 5.98
C PRO A 188 -14.49 0.51 5.85
N ARG A 189 -13.69 1.42 5.28
CA ARG A 189 -14.08 2.81 4.98
C ARG A 189 -14.88 2.96 3.69
N ASN A 190 -14.93 1.94 2.84
CA ASN A 190 -15.64 1.99 1.57
C ASN A 190 -17.15 2.21 1.78
N THR A 191 -17.76 2.98 0.87
CA THR A 191 -19.19 3.25 0.79
C THR A 191 -19.67 3.06 -0.66
N ASP A 192 -20.97 3.17 -0.91
CA ASP A 192 -21.54 3.14 -2.26
C ASP A 192 -20.95 4.23 -3.18
N ASP A 193 -20.47 5.32 -2.58
CA ASP A 193 -20.06 6.53 -3.29
C ASP A 193 -18.56 6.83 -3.16
N ALA A 194 -17.79 6.13 -2.33
CA ALA A 194 -16.35 6.35 -2.17
C ALA A 194 -15.62 5.06 -1.79
N TRP A 195 -14.45 4.82 -2.37
CA TRP A 195 -13.63 3.64 -2.08
C TRP A 195 -12.14 3.95 -2.05
N MET A 196 -11.39 3.08 -1.38
CA MET A 196 -9.94 3.12 -1.35
C MET A 196 -9.34 2.50 -2.61
N GLU A 197 -8.37 3.19 -3.21
CA GLU A 197 -7.45 2.59 -4.18
C GLU A 197 -6.02 2.67 -3.66
N THR A 198 -5.18 1.69 -4.02
CA THR A 198 -3.75 1.75 -3.71
C THR A 198 -2.90 1.41 -4.94
N GLU A 199 -1.68 1.95 -4.95
CA GLU A 199 -0.60 1.51 -5.83
C GLU A 199 0.53 0.92 -4.98
N VAL A 200 0.69 -0.39 -5.08
CA VAL A 200 1.68 -1.16 -4.31
C VAL A 200 2.90 -1.40 -5.19
N VAL A 201 4.07 -0.99 -4.71
CA VAL A 201 5.32 -1.08 -5.48
C VAL A 201 6.37 -1.81 -4.67
N ASN A 202 7.01 -2.82 -5.27
CA ASN A 202 8.11 -3.52 -4.64
C ASN A 202 9.45 -2.91 -5.07
N TYR A 203 10.21 -2.46 -4.08
CA TYR A 203 11.61 -2.09 -4.20
C TYR A 203 12.43 -3.18 -3.53
N HIS A 204 13.29 -3.83 -4.30
CA HIS A 204 14.07 -4.96 -3.81
C HIS A 204 15.55 -4.64 -3.84
N GLU A 205 16.22 -4.95 -2.74
CA GLU A 205 17.66 -4.96 -2.71
C GLU A 205 18.21 -6.38 -2.70
N GLU A 206 19.00 -6.66 -3.75
CA GLU A 206 19.55 -7.98 -4.03
C GLU A 206 20.78 -8.30 -3.16
N THR A 207 21.68 -7.33 -2.94
CA THR A 207 22.95 -7.54 -2.21
C THR A 207 22.81 -7.35 -0.70
N GLY A 208 21.87 -6.52 -0.26
CA GLY A 208 21.61 -6.17 1.14
C GLY A 208 22.51 -5.07 1.71
N GLU A 209 23.36 -4.41 0.90
CA GLU A 209 24.36 -3.45 1.36
C GLU A 209 23.78 -2.10 1.83
N VAL A 210 22.82 -1.55 1.09
CA VAL A 210 22.14 -0.29 1.39
C VAL A 210 21.18 -0.48 2.56
N MET A 211 20.37 -1.54 2.54
CA MET A 211 19.37 -1.87 3.55
C MET A 211 19.94 -2.42 4.86
N ALA A 212 21.19 -2.89 4.89
CA ALA A 212 21.84 -3.32 6.14
C ALA A 212 22.04 -2.17 7.13
N HIS A 213 22.20 -0.94 6.62
CA HIS A 213 22.50 0.24 7.42
C HIS A 213 21.34 1.25 7.50
N LEU A 214 20.14 0.88 7.02
CA LEU A 214 18.99 1.76 7.15
C LEU A 214 18.60 1.90 8.63
N PRO A 215 18.58 3.12 9.20
CA PRO A 215 18.15 3.36 10.57
C PRO A 215 16.63 3.20 10.68
N LEU A 216 16.15 1.95 10.76
CA LEU A 216 14.73 1.68 10.97
C LEU A 216 14.33 2.20 12.35
N GLU A 217 13.45 3.19 12.33
CA GLU A 217 12.91 3.84 13.52
C GLU A 217 11.43 4.11 13.28
N ALA A 218 10.58 3.68 14.20
CA ALA A 218 9.14 3.83 14.04
C ALA A 218 8.77 5.31 14.10
N GLY A 219 8.08 5.80 13.08
CA GLY A 219 7.58 7.17 13.02
C GLY A 219 6.43 7.46 13.98
N ASP A 220 5.87 8.66 13.85
CA ASP A 220 4.82 9.15 14.73
C ASP A 220 3.51 8.35 14.66
N ASP A 221 3.27 7.55 13.62
CA ASP A 221 2.09 6.70 13.49
C ASP A 221 2.35 5.20 13.73
N ALA A 222 3.62 4.83 13.94
CA ALA A 222 4.05 3.45 14.17
C ALA A 222 4.54 3.22 15.61
N LYS A 223 4.13 2.11 16.23
CA LYS A 223 4.67 1.67 17.55
C LYS A 223 6.02 0.98 17.43
N LYS A 224 6.22 0.25 16.34
CA LYS A 224 7.39 -0.59 16.09
C LYS A 224 7.64 -0.67 14.60
N VAL A 225 8.89 -0.87 14.21
CA VAL A 225 9.31 -1.17 12.83
C VAL A 225 10.31 -2.32 12.89
N ARG A 226 10.25 -3.25 11.92
CA ARG A 226 11.25 -4.31 11.78
C ARG A 226 11.22 -4.97 10.40
N TRP A 227 12.30 -5.68 10.10
CA TRP A 227 12.31 -6.73 9.11
C TRP A 227 11.44 -7.92 9.55
N VAL A 228 10.56 -8.37 8.68
CA VAL A 228 9.68 -9.54 8.88
C VAL A 228 9.97 -10.55 7.78
N ASP A 229 10.24 -11.81 8.18
CA ASP A 229 10.39 -12.93 7.25
C ASP A 229 9.05 -13.20 6.56
N ILE A 230 9.07 -13.35 5.23
CA ILE A 230 7.89 -13.60 4.40
C ILE A 230 7.52 -15.10 4.42
N ASN A 231 6.27 -15.39 4.80
CA ASN A 231 5.61 -16.70 4.73
C ASN A 231 4.08 -16.56 4.80
N ASP A 232 3.37 -17.67 4.63
CA ASP A 232 1.91 -17.78 4.59
C ASP A 232 1.22 -17.65 5.97
N LYS A 233 2.00 -17.68 7.07
CA LYS A 233 1.49 -17.55 8.45
C LYS A 233 1.50 -16.11 8.96
N ILE A 234 2.01 -15.14 8.19
CA ILE A 234 2.06 -13.74 8.61
C ILE A 234 0.65 -13.14 8.65
N LYS A 235 0.35 -12.50 9.79
CA LYS A 235 -0.87 -11.72 9.95
C LYS A 235 -0.55 -10.25 9.73
N LEU A 236 -1.13 -9.69 8.66
CA LEU A 236 -1.00 -8.29 8.30
C LEU A 236 -2.36 -7.62 8.21
N TYR A 237 -2.36 -6.30 8.37
CA TYR A 237 -3.52 -5.44 8.23
C TYR A 237 -4.14 -5.53 6.83
N ALA A 238 -5.48 -5.51 6.77
CA ALA A 238 -6.26 -5.50 5.54
C ALA A 238 -5.79 -6.57 4.51
N SER A 239 -5.62 -6.16 3.26
CA SER A 239 -5.21 -7.03 2.14
C SER A 239 -3.69 -7.16 1.98
N HIS A 240 -2.89 -6.68 2.94
CA HIS A 240 -1.42 -6.61 2.78
C HIS A 240 -0.77 -7.99 2.61
N SER A 241 -1.32 -9.05 3.24
CA SER A 241 -0.80 -10.41 3.07
C SER A 241 -0.86 -10.89 1.61
N GLN A 242 -1.89 -10.48 0.85
CA GLN A 242 -2.03 -10.82 -0.56
C GLN A 242 -0.96 -10.13 -1.40
N PHE A 243 -0.63 -8.87 -1.10
CA PHE A 243 0.45 -8.15 -1.80
C PHE A 243 1.82 -8.79 -1.52
N ILE A 244 2.07 -9.19 -0.27
CA ILE A 244 3.31 -9.87 0.10
C ILE A 244 3.43 -11.24 -0.58
N GLN A 245 2.32 -11.98 -0.72
CA GLN A 245 2.28 -13.22 -1.49
C GLN A 245 2.71 -13.00 -2.96
N LEU A 246 2.14 -11.99 -3.62
CA LEU A 246 2.49 -11.64 -5.01
C LEU A 246 3.97 -11.26 -5.14
N VAL A 247 4.53 -10.56 -4.15
CA VAL A 247 5.96 -10.24 -4.11
C VAL A 247 6.80 -11.51 -3.96
N ALA A 248 6.43 -12.41 -3.06
CA ALA A 248 7.13 -13.68 -2.86
C ALA A 248 7.14 -14.53 -4.13
N GLU A 249 6.00 -14.63 -4.81
CA GLU A 249 5.86 -15.35 -6.07
C GLU A 249 6.76 -14.76 -7.16
N LYS A 250 6.67 -13.44 -7.39
CA LYS A 250 7.45 -12.76 -8.44
C LYS A 250 8.95 -12.76 -8.18
N ARG A 251 9.37 -12.84 -6.92
CA ARG A 251 10.79 -12.96 -6.52
C ARG A 251 11.27 -14.41 -6.41
N GLY A 252 10.40 -15.41 -6.60
CA GLY A 252 10.75 -16.82 -6.44
C GLY A 252 11.12 -17.20 -5.00
N ALA A 253 10.61 -16.48 -4.01
CA ALA A 253 10.89 -16.69 -2.60
C ALA A 253 10.10 -17.85 -1.99
N HIS A 254 10.48 -18.22 -0.77
CA HIS A 254 9.65 -19.05 0.11
C HIS A 254 8.29 -18.40 0.40
N TRP A 255 7.24 -19.22 0.56
CA TRP A 255 5.91 -18.77 0.96
C TRP A 255 5.20 -19.76 1.88
N ARG A 256 5.05 -21.02 1.47
CA ARG A 256 4.32 -22.03 2.25
C ARG A 256 5.22 -22.74 3.26
N GLU A 257 4.88 -22.65 4.53
CA GLU A 257 5.59 -23.33 5.63
C GLU A 257 5.34 -24.84 5.62
N ASP A 258 4.16 -25.28 5.15
CA ASP A 258 3.74 -26.68 5.15
C ASP A 258 3.49 -27.18 3.71
N VAL A 259 4.09 -28.33 3.36
CA VAL A 259 3.61 -29.13 2.23
C VAL A 259 2.56 -30.06 2.80
N SER A 260 1.27 -29.78 2.56
CA SER A 260 0.27 -30.83 2.75
C SER A 260 0.70 -32.02 1.89
N PRO A 261 0.87 -33.23 2.47
CA PRO A 261 1.14 -34.41 1.66
C PRO A 261 -0.02 -34.55 0.67
N ASP A 262 0.31 -34.77 -0.60
CA ASP A 262 -0.62 -34.86 -1.71
C ASP A 262 -1.92 -35.58 -1.32
N CYS A 263 -3.04 -34.88 -1.45
CA CYS A 263 -4.37 -35.47 -1.45
C CYS A 263 -4.61 -36.17 -2.80
N HIS A 264 -3.80 -37.16 -3.12
CA HIS A 264 -4.02 -38.09 -4.22
C HIS A 264 -4.04 -39.51 -3.64
N GLY A 265 -5.24 -39.88 -3.19
CA GLY A 265 -5.64 -41.26 -2.91
C GLY A 265 -6.80 -41.63 -3.83
#